data_AF-A0A318IX97-F1
#
_entry.id   AF-A0A318IX97-F1
#
_cell.length_a   1.000
_cell.length_b   1.000
_cell.length_c   1.000
_cell.angle_alpha   90.00
_cell.angle_beta   90.00
_cell.angle_gamma   90.00
#
_symmetry.space_group_name_H-M   'P 1'
#
loop_
_entity.id
_entity.type
_entity.pdbx_description
1 polymer ?
#
loop_
_entity_poly.entity_id
_entity_poly.type
_entity_poly.pdbx_seq_one_letter_code
_entity_poly.pdbx_strand_id
1 'polypeptide(L)'
;MKLLRILTGLHAGAEIALDAGEHRIGAGDDAEIRITDWRDGDLLLSIDAQGATRARRAAPVPAEAAADAFDADGSPLMMLDFVPVPFGETALCVGPANGEWPSDLELLATLWAPPPGADAARRGAQRKLAACAAAGGALVAGLLAMGAMLASAHPGVPPPVERTDALATRIGAELRRAGYAELHTAPRGAMIAVTGMVATQADDLAARKLLDRLAAHRVERRYDVAQDDAQSIGESLGVSGATVAYAGQGRFRVSGVVQDIAQLRAAVERVRADVGPNVRAIDVDARQSGDAPVPVAYSGMLEIGDVRYIETPDGVKHVFAGASADGAPDLN
;
A
#
# COMPACT_ATOMS: atom_id res chain seq x y z
N MET A 1 -27.41 -14.64 -12.25
CA MET A 1 -26.66 -15.10 -11.07
C MET A 1 -25.35 -14.35 -10.97
N LYS A 2 -25.00 -13.94 -9.75
CA LYS A 2 -23.70 -13.38 -9.39
C LYS A 2 -22.92 -14.42 -8.59
N LEU A 3 -21.63 -14.18 -8.44
CA LEU A 3 -20.77 -14.90 -7.52
C LEU A 3 -20.20 -13.87 -6.54
N LEU A 4 -20.26 -14.20 -5.26
CA LEU A 4 -19.57 -13.50 -4.19
C LEU A 4 -18.31 -14.28 -3.83
N ARG A 5 -17.18 -13.58 -3.78
CA ARG A 5 -15.92 -14.10 -3.27
C ARG A 5 -15.52 -13.40 -1.97
N ILE A 6 -15.05 -14.20 -1.02
CA ILE A 6 -14.44 -13.73 0.23
C ILE A 6 -12.93 -13.70 0.01
N LEU A 7 -12.28 -12.54 0.18
CA LEU A 7 -10.87 -12.37 -0.18
C LEU A 7 -9.92 -12.32 1.03
N THR A 8 -10.42 -11.98 2.21
CA THR A 8 -9.63 -11.97 3.46
C THR A 8 -10.39 -12.65 4.60
N GLY A 9 -9.70 -12.90 5.71
CA GLY A 9 -10.26 -13.64 6.85
C GLY A 9 -10.06 -15.15 6.72
N LEU A 10 -10.65 -15.91 7.64
CA LEU A 10 -10.54 -17.36 7.74
C LEU A 10 -11.16 -18.08 6.53
N HIS A 11 -12.14 -17.45 5.88
CA HIS A 11 -12.89 -18.00 4.74
C HIS A 11 -12.40 -17.43 3.40
N ALA A 12 -11.19 -16.86 3.35
CA ALA A 12 -10.60 -16.37 2.10
C ALA A 12 -10.55 -17.49 1.03
N GLY A 13 -10.93 -17.14 -0.19
CA GLY A 13 -11.08 -18.05 -1.32
C GLY A 13 -12.43 -18.75 -1.42
N ALA A 14 -13.36 -18.53 -0.48
CA ALA A 14 -14.72 -19.06 -0.60
C ALA A 14 -15.49 -18.35 -1.73
N GLU A 15 -16.24 -19.14 -2.50
CA GLU A 15 -17.07 -18.68 -3.61
C GLU A 15 -18.52 -19.09 -3.39
N ILE A 16 -19.45 -18.13 -3.51
CA ILE A 16 -20.87 -18.34 -3.21
C ILE A 16 -21.70 -17.80 -4.37
N ALA A 17 -22.52 -18.65 -4.97
CA ALA A 17 -23.45 -18.24 -6.02
C ALA A 17 -24.65 -17.51 -5.41
N LEU A 18 -25.04 -16.40 -6.03
CA LEU A 18 -26.13 -15.53 -5.61
C LEU A 18 -27.15 -15.34 -6.72
N ASP A 19 -28.42 -15.44 -6.34
CA ASP A 19 -29.56 -15.10 -7.19
C ASP A 19 -29.87 -13.60 -7.12
N ALA A 20 -30.86 -13.16 -7.91
CA ALA A 20 -31.40 -11.81 -7.74
C ALA A 20 -32.26 -11.79 -6.48
N GLY A 21 -32.13 -10.74 -5.67
CA GLY A 21 -32.79 -10.66 -4.36
C GLY A 21 -31.93 -9.95 -3.32
N GLU A 22 -32.37 -10.02 -2.07
CA GLU A 22 -31.61 -9.54 -0.91
C GLU A 22 -31.04 -10.74 -0.15
N HIS A 23 -29.74 -10.69 0.12
CA HIS A 23 -28.97 -11.72 0.81
C HIS A 23 -28.35 -11.13 2.07
N ARG A 24 -28.46 -11.86 3.18
CA ARG A 24 -27.91 -11.43 4.47
C ARG A 24 -26.65 -12.20 4.82
N ILE A 25 -25.58 -11.47 5.11
CA ILE A 25 -24.26 -12.00 5.46
C ILE A 25 -23.96 -11.60 6.91
N GLY A 26 -23.55 -12.57 7.73
CA GLY A 26 -23.21 -12.33 9.14
C GLY A 26 -22.75 -13.58 9.86
N ALA A 27 -22.54 -13.49 11.17
CA ALA A 27 -22.21 -14.65 12.02
C ALA A 27 -23.46 -15.34 12.61
N GLY A 28 -24.58 -14.61 12.70
CA GLY A 28 -25.82 -15.04 13.36
C GLY A 28 -26.53 -16.20 12.67
N ASP A 29 -27.44 -16.85 13.41
CA ASP A 29 -28.28 -17.94 12.89
C ASP A 29 -29.34 -17.45 11.87
N ASP A 30 -29.62 -16.14 11.86
CA ASP A 30 -30.55 -15.47 10.97
C ASP A 30 -29.90 -14.92 9.69
N ALA A 31 -28.59 -15.12 9.51
CA ALA A 31 -27.88 -14.82 8.27
C ALA A 31 -28.03 -15.99 7.28
N GLU A 32 -28.31 -15.67 6.01
CA GLU A 32 -28.36 -16.63 4.93
C GLU A 32 -26.96 -17.17 4.61
N ILE A 33 -25.98 -16.26 4.56
CA ILE A 33 -24.57 -16.58 4.37
C ILE A 33 -23.85 -16.37 5.69
N ARG A 34 -23.38 -17.48 6.26
CA ARG A 34 -22.76 -17.49 7.58
C ARG A 34 -21.24 -17.53 7.48
N ILE A 35 -20.59 -16.51 8.01
CA ILE A 35 -19.13 -16.41 8.08
C ILE A 35 -18.76 -16.40 9.57
N THR A 36 -18.06 -17.44 10.02
CA THR A 36 -17.90 -17.68 11.47
C THR A 36 -16.94 -16.70 12.16
N ASP A 37 -16.03 -16.09 11.42
CA ASP A 37 -15.12 -15.05 11.88
C ASP A 37 -15.63 -13.62 11.58
N TRP A 38 -16.89 -13.47 11.21
CA TRP A 38 -17.51 -12.16 10.99
C TRP A 38 -17.67 -11.41 12.32
N ARG A 39 -16.94 -10.30 12.47
CA ARG A 39 -16.91 -9.49 13.71
C ARG A 39 -17.76 -8.24 13.65
N ASP A 40 -18.14 -7.84 12.44
CA ASP A 40 -18.88 -6.63 12.17
C ASP A 40 -20.40 -6.88 12.15
N GLY A 41 -21.20 -5.81 12.15
CA GLY A 41 -22.65 -5.94 12.00
C GLY A 41 -23.02 -6.62 10.67
N ASP A 42 -24.20 -7.23 10.59
CA ASP A 42 -24.63 -7.94 9.39
C ASP A 42 -24.68 -7.03 8.15
N LEU A 43 -24.33 -7.59 7.00
CA LEU A 43 -24.38 -6.94 5.71
C LEU A 43 -25.59 -7.44 4.91
N LEU A 44 -26.37 -6.51 4.37
CA LEU A 44 -27.43 -6.79 3.41
C LEU A 44 -26.92 -6.49 2.00
N LEU A 45 -26.86 -7.53 1.18
CA LEU A 45 -26.44 -7.48 -0.22
C LEU A 45 -27.66 -7.63 -1.12
N SER A 46 -27.96 -6.62 -1.92
CA SER A 46 -29.09 -6.63 -2.87
C SER A 46 -28.59 -6.72 -4.31
N ILE A 47 -29.17 -7.63 -5.09
CA ILE A 47 -28.89 -7.81 -6.51
C ILE A 47 -30.20 -7.58 -7.27
N ASP A 48 -30.23 -6.55 -8.11
CA ASP A 48 -31.42 -6.26 -8.91
C ASP A 48 -31.53 -7.15 -10.16
N ALA A 49 -32.65 -7.05 -10.88
CA ALA A 49 -32.93 -7.85 -12.06
C ALA A 49 -31.93 -7.61 -13.21
N GLN A 50 -31.21 -6.48 -13.19
CA GLN A 50 -30.16 -6.14 -14.15
C GLN A 50 -28.78 -6.61 -13.67
N GLY A 51 -28.69 -7.17 -12.46
CA GLY A 51 -27.46 -7.65 -11.86
C GLY A 51 -26.59 -6.54 -11.27
N ALA A 52 -27.13 -5.35 -10.98
CA ALA A 52 -26.40 -4.37 -10.20
C ALA A 52 -26.47 -4.74 -8.71
N THR A 53 -25.31 -4.64 -8.04
CA THR A 53 -25.16 -5.10 -6.66
C THR A 53 -24.98 -3.90 -5.73
N ARG A 54 -25.80 -3.83 -4.68
CA ARG A 54 -25.69 -2.80 -3.65
C ARG A 54 -25.64 -3.44 -2.27
N ALA A 55 -24.81 -2.90 -1.40
CA ALA A 55 -24.58 -3.44 -0.08
C ALA A 55 -24.76 -2.35 0.99
N ARG A 56 -25.37 -2.71 2.12
CA ARG A 56 -25.54 -1.82 3.28
C ARG A 56 -25.45 -2.62 4.56
N ARG A 57 -25.11 -1.96 5.67
CA ARG A 57 -25.24 -2.59 6.99
C ARG A 57 -26.72 -2.78 7.35
N ALA A 58 -27.07 -3.90 7.96
CA ALA A 58 -28.44 -4.20 8.37
C ALA A 58 -28.92 -3.26 9.49
N ALA A 59 -28.03 -2.92 10.41
CA ALA A 59 -28.26 -1.94 11.47
C ALA A 59 -27.42 -0.67 11.20
N PRO A 60 -28.01 0.54 11.34
CA PRO A 60 -27.28 1.78 11.17
C PRO A 60 -26.25 1.96 12.28
N VAL A 61 -25.04 2.40 11.91
CA VAL A 61 -23.99 2.80 12.85
C VAL A 61 -24.11 4.31 13.11
N PRO A 62 -23.96 4.79 14.35
CA PRO A 62 -23.86 6.23 14.61
C PRO A 62 -22.70 6.84 13.81
N ALA A 63 -22.91 8.00 13.19
CA ALA A 63 -21.91 8.65 12.34
C ALA A 63 -20.55 8.89 13.03
N GLU A 64 -20.54 9.00 14.35
CA GLU A 64 -19.33 9.20 15.18
C GLU A 64 -18.46 7.94 15.27
N ALA A 65 -19.00 6.77 14.95
CA ALA A 65 -18.32 5.47 14.96
C ALA A 65 -18.11 4.90 13.54
N ALA A 66 -18.38 5.70 12.50
CA ALA A 66 -18.21 5.33 11.11
C ALA A 66 -16.72 5.10 10.77
N ALA A 67 -16.37 3.89 10.36
CA ALA A 67 -14.99 3.48 10.10
C ALA A 67 -14.76 3.08 8.64
N ASP A 68 -15.82 2.77 7.89
CA ASP A 68 -15.72 2.31 6.50
C ASP A 68 -16.75 2.97 5.56
N ALA A 69 -16.67 2.60 4.27
CA ALA A 69 -17.52 3.17 3.22
C ALA A 69 -19.01 2.83 3.36
N PHE A 70 -19.38 1.86 4.20
CA PHE A 70 -20.77 1.46 4.46
C PHE A 70 -21.43 2.29 5.55
N ASP A 71 -20.64 3.05 6.32
CA ASP A 71 -21.12 3.90 7.39
C ASP A 71 -21.43 5.34 6.92
N ALA A 72 -21.20 5.64 5.63
CA ALA A 72 -21.51 6.93 5.02
C ALA A 72 -23.03 7.10 4.81
N ASP A 73 -23.64 7.96 5.63
CA ASP A 73 -25.03 8.45 5.54
C ASP A 73 -26.14 7.37 5.46
N GLY A 74 -25.83 6.11 5.76
CA GLY A 74 -26.76 4.97 5.67
C GLY A 74 -27.21 4.61 4.25
N SER A 75 -26.56 5.18 3.23
CA SER A 75 -26.89 4.92 1.82
C SER A 75 -26.27 3.60 1.35
N PRO A 76 -26.97 2.78 0.55
CA PRO A 76 -26.39 1.54 0.02
C PRO A 76 -25.18 1.84 -0.87
N LEU A 77 -24.05 1.21 -0.56
CA LEU A 77 -22.83 1.26 -1.34
C LEU A 77 -23.00 0.42 -2.61
N MET A 78 -22.67 1.00 -3.77
CA MET A 78 -22.62 0.25 -5.03
C MET A 78 -21.38 -0.63 -5.06
N MET A 79 -21.56 -1.95 -5.18
CA MET A 79 -20.47 -2.89 -5.41
C MET A 79 -20.35 -3.13 -6.90
N LEU A 80 -19.23 -2.70 -7.48
CA LEU A 80 -18.93 -2.92 -8.89
C LEU A 80 -18.30 -4.31 -9.07
N ASP A 81 -18.56 -4.91 -10.23
CA ASP A 81 -17.97 -6.21 -10.56
C ASP A 81 -16.44 -6.14 -10.55
N PHE A 82 -15.82 -7.12 -9.89
CA PHE A 82 -14.37 -7.25 -9.75
C PHE A 82 -13.69 -6.08 -9.01
N VAL A 83 -14.47 -5.31 -8.25
CA VAL A 83 -13.97 -4.29 -7.34
C VAL A 83 -14.22 -4.75 -5.91
N PRO A 84 -13.19 -5.25 -5.23
CA PRO A 84 -13.27 -5.60 -3.82
C PRO A 84 -13.64 -4.40 -2.95
N VAL A 85 -14.43 -4.68 -1.93
CA VAL A 85 -14.85 -3.71 -0.95
C VAL A 85 -14.53 -4.26 0.44
N PRO A 86 -13.74 -3.53 1.25
CA PRO A 86 -13.47 -3.93 2.62
C PRO A 86 -14.67 -3.62 3.51
N PHE A 87 -15.09 -4.60 4.31
CA PHE A 87 -16.11 -4.48 5.35
C PHE A 87 -15.49 -4.97 6.66
N GLY A 88 -15.13 -4.02 7.52
CA GLY A 88 -14.27 -4.29 8.67
C GLY A 88 -12.99 -5.04 8.29
N GLU A 89 -12.81 -6.24 8.83
CA GLU A 89 -11.61 -7.10 8.56
C GLU A 89 -11.75 -7.99 7.32
N THR A 90 -12.95 -8.06 6.72
CA THR A 90 -13.25 -8.95 5.58
C THR A 90 -13.42 -8.16 4.27
N ALA A 91 -12.70 -8.53 3.22
CA ALA A 91 -12.89 -7.98 1.89
C ALA A 91 -13.80 -8.88 1.05
N LEU A 92 -14.81 -8.27 0.45
CA LEU A 92 -15.80 -8.95 -0.38
C LEU A 92 -15.69 -8.47 -1.83
N CYS A 93 -15.85 -9.39 -2.79
CA CYS A 93 -15.88 -9.05 -4.20
C CYS A 93 -17.04 -9.76 -4.90
N VAL A 94 -17.70 -9.06 -5.82
CA VAL A 94 -18.83 -9.59 -6.59
C VAL A 94 -18.51 -9.58 -8.08
N GLY A 95 -19.14 -10.47 -8.82
CA GLY A 95 -18.95 -10.56 -10.27
C GLY A 95 -19.94 -11.54 -10.91
N PRO A 96 -19.98 -11.64 -12.24
CA PRO A 96 -20.78 -12.64 -12.94
C PRO A 96 -20.35 -14.06 -12.58
N ALA A 97 -21.31 -14.95 -12.31
CA ALA A 97 -21.01 -16.33 -11.92
C ALA A 97 -20.32 -17.17 -13.00
N ASN A 98 -20.49 -16.79 -14.27
CA ASN A 98 -19.96 -17.48 -15.45
C ASN A 98 -18.95 -16.63 -16.24
N GLY A 99 -18.40 -15.58 -15.63
CA GLY A 99 -17.36 -14.75 -16.24
C GLY A 99 -15.94 -15.21 -15.91
N GLU A 100 -14.96 -14.65 -16.60
CA GLU A 100 -13.55 -14.82 -16.26
C GLU A 100 -13.24 -13.97 -15.02
N TRP A 101 -12.97 -14.64 -13.90
CA TRP A 101 -12.62 -13.98 -12.64
C TRP A 101 -11.12 -13.69 -12.60
N PRO A 102 -10.70 -12.47 -12.22
CA PRO A 102 -9.32 -12.22 -11.83
C PRO A 102 -8.92 -13.12 -10.66
N SER A 103 -7.61 -13.33 -10.50
CA SER A 103 -7.12 -14.06 -9.33
C SER A 103 -7.39 -13.29 -8.04
N ASP A 104 -7.55 -14.00 -6.92
CA ASP A 104 -7.79 -13.35 -5.63
C ASP A 104 -6.66 -12.38 -5.25
N LEU A 105 -5.42 -12.66 -5.69
CA LEU A 105 -4.29 -11.75 -5.54
C LEU A 105 -4.46 -10.45 -6.33
N GLU A 106 -4.90 -10.53 -7.59
CA GLU A 106 -5.18 -9.34 -8.42
C GLU A 106 -6.33 -8.51 -7.85
N LEU A 107 -7.38 -9.18 -7.34
CA LEU A 107 -8.47 -8.52 -6.64
C LEU A 107 -7.96 -7.81 -5.39
N LEU A 108 -7.28 -8.51 -4.48
CA LEU A 108 -6.72 -7.93 -3.25
C LEU A 108 -5.79 -6.75 -3.54
N ALA A 109 -4.97 -6.83 -4.59
CA ALA A 109 -4.08 -5.73 -5.01
C ALA A 109 -4.82 -4.41 -5.27
N THR A 110 -6.10 -4.46 -5.67
CA THR A 110 -6.91 -3.25 -5.89
C THR A 110 -7.37 -2.57 -4.61
N LEU A 111 -7.41 -3.26 -3.47
CA LEU A 111 -7.76 -2.66 -2.16
C LEU A 111 -6.68 -1.68 -1.68
N TRP A 112 -5.43 -1.94 -2.06
CA TRP A 112 -4.28 -1.09 -1.74
C TRP A 112 -3.95 -0.09 -2.87
N ALA A 113 -4.70 -0.15 -3.97
CA ALA A 113 -4.65 0.86 -5.02
C ALA A 113 -5.69 1.96 -4.73
N PRO A 114 -5.38 3.25 -4.97
CA PRO A 114 -6.39 4.30 -4.88
C PRO A 114 -7.55 3.98 -5.84
N PRO A 115 -8.82 4.23 -5.46
CA PRO A 115 -9.97 3.75 -6.21
C PRO A 115 -9.91 4.27 -7.66
N PRO A 116 -10.14 3.40 -8.66
CA PRO A 116 -10.17 3.80 -10.06
C PRO A 116 -11.42 4.65 -10.31
N GLY A 117 -11.30 5.96 -10.15
CA GLY A 117 -12.43 6.89 -10.25
C GLY A 117 -12.05 8.37 -10.29
N ALA A 118 -10.96 8.78 -9.64
CA ALA A 118 -10.44 10.14 -9.73
C ALA A 118 -10.03 10.53 -11.17
N ASP A 119 -9.57 9.56 -11.95
CA ASP A 119 -9.19 9.76 -13.36
C ASP A 119 -10.33 9.53 -14.36
N ALA A 120 -11.41 8.84 -13.97
CA ALA A 120 -12.57 8.64 -14.85
C ALA A 120 -13.42 9.92 -14.95
N ALA A 121 -13.58 10.65 -13.84
CA ALA A 121 -14.23 11.96 -13.82
C ALA A 121 -13.45 13.02 -14.61
N ARG A 122 -12.10 12.98 -14.56
CA ARG A 122 -11.23 13.85 -15.39
C ARG A 122 -11.30 13.53 -16.88
N ARG A 123 -11.34 12.24 -17.26
CA ARG A 123 -11.49 11.81 -18.66
C ARG A 123 -12.88 12.14 -19.23
N GLY A 124 -13.93 12.08 -18.42
CA GLY A 124 -15.30 12.49 -18.79
C GLY A 124 -15.46 14.01 -18.97
N ALA A 125 -14.82 14.80 -18.10
CA ALA A 125 -14.82 16.26 -18.19
C ALA A 125 -14.00 16.79 -19.39
N GLN A 126 -12.89 16.13 -19.74
CA GLN A 126 -12.09 16.51 -20.92
C GLN A 126 -12.74 16.12 -22.26
N ARG A 127 -13.54 15.05 -22.31
CA ARG A 127 -14.32 14.69 -23.52
C ARG A 127 -15.53 15.60 -23.76
N LYS A 128 -16.11 16.22 -22.73
CA LYS A 128 -17.21 17.19 -22.88
C LYS A 128 -16.75 18.61 -23.21
N LEU A 129 -15.47 18.96 -22.98
CA LEU A 129 -14.88 20.23 -23.43
C LEU A 129 -14.32 20.19 -24.87
N ALA A 130 -14.04 19.00 -25.42
CA ALA A 130 -13.67 18.84 -26.83
C ALA A 130 -14.89 18.67 -27.78
N ALA A 131 -16.09 18.43 -27.25
CA ALA A 131 -17.31 18.24 -28.05
C ALA A 131 -18.12 19.54 -28.28
N CYS A 132 -17.77 20.66 -27.65
CA CYS A 132 -18.42 21.96 -27.88
C CYS A 132 -17.63 22.91 -28.80
N ALA A 133 -16.51 22.48 -29.39
CA ALA A 133 -15.72 23.26 -30.35
C ALA A 133 -15.81 22.73 -31.80
N ALA A 134 -16.78 21.85 -32.10
CA ALA A 134 -16.98 21.28 -33.43
C ALA A 134 -18.40 21.54 -34.01
N ALA A 135 -19.15 22.50 -33.46
CA ALA A 135 -20.48 22.89 -33.95
C ALA A 135 -20.64 24.41 -34.18
N GLY A 136 -19.53 25.12 -34.43
CA GLY A 136 -19.53 26.56 -34.69
C GLY A 136 -18.42 26.97 -35.65
N GLY A 137 -18.47 26.46 -36.89
CA GLY A 137 -17.48 26.79 -37.92
C GLY A 137 -17.86 26.37 -39.33
N ALA A 138 -19.14 26.15 -39.59
CA ALA A 138 -19.68 25.91 -40.93
C ALA A 138 -20.61 27.07 -41.30
N LEU A 139 -20.03 28.26 -41.42
CA LEU A 139 -20.50 29.45 -42.15
C LEU A 139 -19.44 30.55 -41.87
N VAL A 140 -18.96 31.23 -42.91
CA VAL A 140 -17.90 32.28 -42.93
C VAL A 140 -16.46 31.84 -43.27
N ALA A 141 -16.28 30.75 -44.04
CA ALA A 141 -15.02 30.50 -44.79
C ALA A 141 -15.26 30.58 -46.31
N GLY A 142 -16.03 31.59 -46.72
CA GLY A 142 -16.38 31.87 -48.11
C GLY A 142 -16.17 33.34 -48.46
N LEU A 143 -15.10 33.97 -47.99
CA LEU A 143 -14.62 35.27 -48.44
C LEU A 143 -13.24 35.51 -47.81
N LEU A 144 -12.20 35.35 -48.63
CA LEU A 144 -10.83 35.89 -48.56
C LEU A 144 -9.86 34.94 -49.28
N ALA A 145 -10.24 34.53 -50.49
CA ALA A 145 -9.27 34.35 -51.55
C ALA A 145 -8.93 35.76 -52.05
N MET A 146 -7.75 36.29 -51.72
CA MET A 146 -6.86 37.11 -52.57
C MET A 146 -5.84 37.83 -51.67
N GLY A 147 -4.55 37.53 -51.83
CA GLY A 147 -3.47 38.40 -51.35
C GLY A 147 -2.48 37.76 -50.38
N ALA A 148 -1.57 36.95 -50.91
CA ALA A 148 -0.14 36.97 -50.57
C ALA A 148 0.53 35.75 -51.24
N MET A 149 0.84 35.90 -52.53
CA MET A 149 1.92 35.13 -53.13
C MET A 149 3.27 35.64 -52.60
N LEU A 150 4.22 34.70 -52.51
CA LEU A 150 5.67 34.86 -52.31
C LEU A 150 6.17 34.88 -50.85
N ALA A 151 6.42 33.70 -50.30
CA ALA A 151 7.50 33.46 -49.34
C ALA A 151 8.00 32.01 -49.42
N SER A 152 9.10 31.83 -50.16
CA SER A 152 10.17 30.84 -49.98
C SER A 152 9.83 29.48 -49.35
N ALA A 153 9.85 28.44 -50.21
CA ALA A 153 10.10 27.07 -49.81
C ALA A 153 11.41 26.98 -49.00
N HIS A 154 11.29 26.74 -47.70
CA HIS A 154 12.42 26.35 -46.86
C HIS A 154 12.52 24.82 -46.92
N PRO A 155 13.69 24.23 -47.24
CA PRO A 155 13.88 22.80 -47.09
C PRO A 155 13.67 22.45 -45.61
N GLY A 156 12.86 21.41 -45.36
CA GLY A 156 12.57 20.95 -44.02
C GLY A 156 13.87 20.63 -43.28
N VAL A 157 14.22 21.48 -42.30
CA VAL A 157 15.25 21.17 -41.32
C VAL A 157 14.72 19.95 -40.55
N PRO A 158 15.46 18.82 -40.48
CA PRO A 158 15.05 17.69 -39.66
C PRO A 158 14.86 18.17 -38.21
N PRO A 159 13.87 17.64 -37.47
CA PRO A 159 13.66 18.05 -36.09
C PRO A 159 14.98 17.90 -35.32
N PRO A 160 15.37 18.88 -34.48
CA PRO A 160 16.61 18.81 -33.73
C PRO A 160 16.61 17.52 -32.92
N VAL A 161 17.65 16.69 -33.08
CA VAL A 161 17.84 15.48 -32.26
C VAL A 161 17.84 15.93 -30.81
N GLU A 162 16.82 15.52 -30.06
CA GLU A 162 16.70 15.88 -28.64
C GLU A 162 17.96 15.40 -27.92
N ARG A 163 18.70 16.34 -27.32
CA ARG A 163 19.92 16.02 -26.56
C ARG A 163 19.54 15.07 -25.44
N THR A 164 20.37 14.04 -25.21
CA THR A 164 20.13 13.01 -24.18
C THR A 164 19.85 13.61 -22.81
N ASP A 165 20.46 14.74 -22.47
CA ASP A 165 20.24 15.44 -21.19
C ASP A 165 18.83 16.03 -21.06
N ALA A 166 18.30 16.60 -22.14
CA ALA A 166 16.94 17.13 -22.18
C ALA A 166 15.92 15.99 -22.06
N LEU A 167 16.18 14.88 -22.75
CA LEU A 167 15.37 13.68 -22.67
C LEU A 167 15.39 13.07 -21.26
N ALA A 168 16.57 12.95 -20.63
CA ALA A 168 16.72 12.45 -19.27
C ALA A 168 15.93 13.33 -18.28
N THR A 169 16.07 14.65 -18.39
CA THR A 169 15.32 15.60 -17.54
C THR A 169 13.80 15.43 -17.71
N ARG A 170 13.31 15.26 -18.95
CA ARG A 170 11.90 15.03 -19.23
C ARG A 170 11.41 13.71 -18.62
N ILE A 171 12.15 12.61 -18.82
CA ILE A 171 11.80 11.30 -18.25
C ILE A 171 11.76 11.38 -16.72
N GLY A 172 12.75 12.00 -16.08
CA GLY A 172 12.77 12.18 -14.64
C GLY A 172 11.62 13.03 -14.10
N ALA A 173 11.13 14.00 -14.88
CA ALA A 173 9.94 14.77 -14.52
C ALA A 173 8.66 13.92 -14.61
N GLU A 174 8.51 13.11 -15.66
CA GLU A 174 7.36 12.22 -15.84
C GLU A 174 7.33 11.11 -14.79
N LEU A 175 8.47 10.50 -14.47
CA LEU A 175 8.58 9.49 -13.40
C LEU A 175 8.12 10.07 -12.05
N ARG A 176 8.57 11.27 -11.70
CA ARG A 176 8.12 11.96 -10.47
C ARG A 176 6.63 12.26 -10.47
N ARG A 177 6.07 12.72 -11.61
CA ARG A 177 4.62 12.96 -11.76
C ARG A 177 3.81 11.68 -11.60
N ALA A 178 4.36 10.55 -12.02
CA ALA A 178 3.75 9.23 -11.88
C ALA A 178 3.95 8.59 -10.49
N GLY A 179 4.60 9.28 -9.55
CA GLY A 179 4.82 8.79 -8.18
C GLY A 179 6.16 8.07 -7.96
N TYR A 180 6.99 7.90 -8.99
CA TYR A 180 8.29 7.22 -8.88
C TYR A 180 9.42 8.20 -8.55
N ALA A 181 9.29 8.91 -7.43
CA ALA A 181 10.22 9.97 -7.06
C ALA A 181 11.63 9.48 -6.69
N GLU A 182 11.76 8.21 -6.32
CA GLU A 182 13.04 7.57 -5.99
C GLU A 182 13.80 7.06 -7.23
N LEU A 183 13.17 7.09 -8.40
CA LEU A 183 13.85 6.81 -9.66
C LEU A 183 14.57 8.05 -10.16
N HIS A 184 15.86 7.87 -10.46
CA HIS A 184 16.74 8.92 -10.94
C HIS A 184 17.21 8.60 -12.34
N THR A 185 17.24 9.62 -13.19
CA THR A 185 17.67 9.52 -14.58
C THR A 185 19.02 10.20 -14.74
N ALA A 186 19.96 9.53 -15.41
CA ALA A 186 21.24 10.11 -15.76
C ALA A 186 21.59 9.77 -17.21
N PRO A 187 22.07 10.73 -18.01
CA PRO A 187 22.56 10.46 -19.34
C PRO A 187 23.80 9.55 -19.27
N ARG A 188 23.86 8.53 -20.11
CA ARG A 188 24.97 7.58 -20.23
C ARG A 188 25.26 7.33 -21.71
N GLY A 189 26.04 8.23 -22.31
CA GLY A 189 26.30 8.22 -23.75
C GLY A 189 25.01 8.50 -24.54
N ALA A 190 24.62 7.55 -25.41
CA ALA A 190 23.36 7.64 -26.18
C ALA A 190 22.11 7.21 -25.38
N MET A 191 22.32 6.54 -24.25
CA MET A 191 21.29 5.94 -23.39
C MET A 191 21.04 6.80 -22.15
N ILE A 192 19.96 6.48 -21.44
CA ILE A 192 19.59 7.07 -20.16
C ILE A 192 19.53 5.95 -19.14
N ALA A 193 20.43 6.00 -18.16
CA ALA A 193 20.39 5.08 -17.04
C ALA A 193 19.31 5.54 -16.06
N VAL A 194 18.46 4.60 -15.63
CA VAL A 194 17.47 4.82 -14.57
C VAL A 194 17.87 4.00 -13.36
N THR A 195 18.22 4.65 -12.26
CA THR A 195 18.70 4.05 -11.01
C THR A 195 17.77 4.37 -9.84
N GLY A 196 17.92 3.70 -8.70
CA GLY A 196 17.07 3.90 -7.53
C GLY A 196 16.26 2.65 -7.22
N MET A 197 15.07 2.83 -6.67
CA MET A 197 14.19 1.72 -6.31
C MET A 197 12.73 2.01 -6.64
N VAL A 198 12.00 0.95 -6.96
CA VAL A 198 10.54 0.92 -6.92
C VAL A 198 10.10 0.05 -5.75
N ALA A 199 8.95 0.32 -5.15
CA ALA A 199 8.54 -0.38 -3.93
C ALA A 199 8.16 -1.84 -4.19
N THR A 200 7.41 -2.11 -5.26
CA THR A 200 6.80 -3.42 -5.54
C THR A 200 7.05 -3.91 -6.97
N GLN A 201 6.78 -5.19 -7.24
CA GLN A 201 6.82 -5.72 -8.61
C GLN A 201 5.75 -5.07 -9.53
N ALA A 202 4.63 -4.63 -8.98
CA ALA A 202 3.61 -3.89 -9.73
C ALA A 202 4.15 -2.52 -10.18
N ASP A 203 4.86 -1.83 -9.30
CA ASP A 203 5.53 -0.56 -9.62
C ASP A 203 6.63 -0.75 -10.67
N ASP A 204 7.37 -1.86 -10.63
CA ASP A 204 8.33 -2.22 -11.66
C ASP A 204 7.66 -2.35 -13.04
N LEU A 205 6.56 -3.12 -13.13
CA LEU A 205 5.82 -3.27 -14.38
C LEU A 205 5.25 -1.94 -14.90
N ALA A 206 4.75 -1.09 -14.00
CA ALA A 206 4.21 0.21 -14.37
C ALA A 206 5.32 1.19 -14.81
N ALA A 207 6.46 1.22 -14.10
CA ALA A 207 7.63 2.00 -14.46
C ALA A 207 8.20 1.54 -15.81
N ARG A 208 8.28 0.22 -16.07
CA ARG A 208 8.65 -0.34 -17.38
C ARG A 208 7.77 0.21 -18.50
N LYS A 209 6.44 0.07 -18.37
CA LYS A 209 5.48 0.56 -19.38
C LYS A 209 5.59 2.06 -19.61
N LEU A 210 5.86 2.84 -18.56
CA LEU A 210 6.07 4.28 -18.67
C LEU A 210 7.36 4.61 -19.41
N LEU A 211 8.48 3.97 -19.03
CA LEU A 211 9.77 4.15 -19.67
C LEU A 211 9.74 3.73 -21.14
N ASP A 212 9.06 2.63 -21.48
CA ASP A 212 8.89 2.16 -22.85
C ASP A 212 8.14 3.19 -23.71
N ARG A 213 7.08 3.78 -23.17
CA ARG A 213 6.29 4.82 -23.84
C ARG A 213 7.10 6.10 -24.05
N LEU A 214 7.94 6.47 -23.09
CA LEU A 214 8.70 7.72 -23.13
C LEU A 214 9.97 7.61 -23.98
N ALA A 215 10.66 6.47 -23.92
CA ALA A 215 11.99 6.29 -24.49
C ALA A 215 12.43 4.82 -24.60
N ALA A 216 11.57 3.93 -25.12
CA ALA A 216 11.79 2.49 -25.40
C ALA A 216 13.26 2.04 -25.40
N HIS A 217 13.94 2.13 -26.55
CA HIS A 217 15.29 1.59 -26.74
C HIS A 217 16.42 2.52 -26.28
N ARG A 218 16.09 3.60 -25.56
CA ARG A 218 17.07 4.59 -25.08
C ARG A 218 17.24 4.56 -23.57
N VAL A 219 16.55 3.67 -22.87
CA VAL A 219 16.62 3.54 -21.41
C VAL A 219 17.33 2.27 -21.01
N GLU A 220 18.31 2.41 -20.13
CA GLU A 220 18.95 1.30 -19.43
C GLU A 220 18.41 1.26 -18.00
N ARG A 221 17.76 0.16 -17.62
CA ARG A 221 17.17 0.00 -16.29
C ARG A 221 18.22 -0.58 -15.34
N ARG A 222 18.50 0.16 -14.26
CA ARG A 222 19.48 -0.15 -13.20
C ARG A 222 18.91 0.15 -11.81
N TYR A 223 17.58 0.14 -11.68
CA TYR A 223 16.88 0.26 -10.41
C TYR A 223 16.44 -1.12 -9.94
N ASP A 224 16.27 -1.27 -8.63
CA ASP A 224 15.85 -2.52 -7.99
C ASP A 224 14.40 -2.46 -7.52
N VAL A 225 13.85 -3.62 -7.15
CA VAL A 225 12.53 -3.76 -6.55
C VAL A 225 12.71 -3.97 -5.06
N ALA A 226 12.32 -2.99 -4.25
CA ALA A 226 12.58 -3.00 -2.83
C ALA A 226 11.91 -4.19 -2.10
N GLN A 227 10.77 -4.68 -2.60
CA GLN A 227 10.13 -5.89 -2.09
C GLN A 227 11.04 -7.13 -2.26
N ASP A 228 11.64 -7.32 -3.43
CA ASP A 228 12.52 -8.46 -3.71
C ASP A 228 13.81 -8.35 -2.88
N ASP A 229 14.37 -7.15 -2.77
CA ASP A 229 15.54 -6.88 -1.91
C ASP A 229 15.23 -7.13 -0.43
N ALA A 230 14.07 -6.69 0.08
CA ALA A 230 13.67 -6.92 1.47
C ALA A 230 13.54 -8.42 1.78
N GLN A 231 12.94 -9.18 0.86
CA GLN A 231 12.84 -10.63 0.98
C GLN A 231 14.22 -11.29 0.96
N SER A 232 15.06 -10.94 -0.02
CA SER A 232 16.41 -11.49 -0.17
C SER A 232 17.30 -11.19 1.03
N ILE A 233 17.24 -9.95 1.55
CA ILE A 233 17.94 -9.55 2.79
C ILE A 233 17.41 -10.41 3.95
N GLY A 234 16.10 -10.54 4.12
CA GLY A 234 15.49 -11.34 5.19
C GLY A 234 15.91 -12.81 5.18
N GLU A 235 15.88 -13.44 4.00
CA GLU A 235 16.36 -14.81 3.78
C GLU A 235 17.85 -14.95 4.12
N SER A 236 18.66 -13.95 3.75
CA SER A 236 20.11 -13.94 3.99
C SER A 236 20.49 -13.68 5.46
N LEU A 237 19.64 -12.97 6.21
CA LEU A 237 19.85 -12.75 7.65
C LEU A 237 19.78 -14.07 8.43
N GLY A 238 18.80 -14.93 8.10
CA GLY A 238 18.65 -16.24 8.74
C GLY A 238 18.35 -16.21 10.23
N VAL A 239 17.87 -15.07 10.76
CA VAL A 239 17.55 -14.88 12.19
C VAL A 239 16.04 -14.96 12.36
N SER A 240 15.55 -15.94 13.12
CA SER A 240 14.13 -16.09 13.43
C SER A 240 13.61 -14.91 14.25
N GLY A 241 12.41 -14.43 13.91
CA GLY A 241 11.76 -13.32 14.61
C GLY A 241 12.17 -11.93 14.11
N ALA A 242 13.08 -11.83 13.14
CA ALA A 242 13.39 -10.60 12.42
C ALA A 242 12.60 -10.51 11.11
N THR A 243 12.04 -9.34 10.82
CA THR A 243 11.35 -9.01 9.58
C THR A 243 12.03 -7.80 8.93
N VAL A 244 12.19 -7.83 7.62
CA VAL A 244 12.80 -6.74 6.85
C VAL A 244 11.72 -6.01 6.07
N ALA A 245 11.70 -4.68 6.16
CA ALA A 245 10.78 -3.83 5.42
C ALA A 245 11.52 -2.67 4.76
N TYR A 246 11.03 -2.23 3.60
CA TYR A 246 11.55 -1.05 2.93
C TYR A 246 11.08 0.23 3.63
N ALA A 247 12.02 1.12 3.94
CA ALA A 247 11.78 2.40 4.62
C ALA A 247 11.88 3.62 3.68
N GLY A 248 12.05 3.39 2.37
CA GLY A 248 12.22 4.44 1.38
C GLY A 248 13.68 4.85 1.15
N GLN A 249 13.94 5.47 0.00
CA GLN A 249 15.23 6.06 -0.36
C GLN A 249 16.43 5.09 -0.27
N GLY A 250 16.23 3.82 -0.59
CA GLY A 250 17.24 2.77 -0.48
C GLY A 250 17.52 2.31 0.95
N ARG A 251 16.67 2.65 1.92
CA ARG A 251 16.83 2.23 3.32
C ARG A 251 15.90 1.06 3.64
N PHE A 252 16.40 0.11 4.41
CA PHE A 252 15.65 -1.03 4.91
C PHE A 252 15.67 -1.02 6.43
N ARG A 253 14.58 -1.45 7.06
CA ARG A 253 14.47 -1.61 8.51
C ARG A 253 14.28 -3.07 8.85
N VAL A 254 15.08 -3.55 9.79
CA VAL A 254 14.96 -4.89 10.36
C VAL A 254 14.31 -4.77 11.74
N SER A 255 13.11 -5.27 11.91
CA SER A 255 12.33 -5.18 13.16
C SER A 255 11.87 -6.54 13.65
N GLY A 256 11.34 -6.60 14.87
CA GLY A 256 10.79 -7.82 15.47
C GLY A 256 11.39 -8.15 16.83
N VAL A 257 11.12 -9.36 17.31
CA VAL A 257 11.63 -9.87 18.59
C VAL A 257 12.55 -11.06 18.31
N VAL A 258 13.83 -10.92 18.64
CA VAL A 258 14.88 -11.90 18.35
C VAL A 258 15.49 -12.45 19.63
N GLN A 259 16.06 -13.65 19.60
CA GLN A 259 16.71 -14.23 20.79
C GLN A 259 18.02 -13.53 21.16
N ASP A 260 18.77 -13.06 20.15
CA ASP A 260 20.06 -12.39 20.32
C ASP A 260 20.19 -11.23 19.33
N ILE A 261 20.17 -10.00 19.85
CA ILE A 261 20.27 -8.79 19.03
C ILE A 261 21.69 -8.56 18.49
N ALA A 262 22.72 -9.06 19.17
CA ALA A 262 24.10 -8.97 18.72
C ALA A 262 24.34 -9.88 17.50
N GLN A 263 23.76 -11.09 17.53
CA GLN A 263 23.76 -12.00 16.37
C GLN A 263 23.06 -11.36 15.16
N LEU A 264 21.90 -10.71 15.38
CA LEU A 264 21.20 -9.99 14.32
C LEU A 264 22.05 -8.88 13.69
N ARG A 265 22.68 -8.04 14.52
CA ARG A 265 23.57 -6.97 14.04
C ARG A 265 24.75 -7.52 13.24
N ALA A 266 25.38 -8.60 13.71
CA ALA A 266 26.45 -9.25 12.97
C ALA A 266 25.97 -9.85 11.63
N ALA A 267 24.75 -10.38 11.57
CA ALA A 267 24.16 -10.85 10.32
C ALA A 267 23.90 -9.71 9.33
N VAL A 268 23.38 -8.57 9.80
CA VAL A 268 23.16 -7.37 8.97
C VAL A 268 24.46 -6.85 8.37
N GLU A 269 25.55 -6.79 9.16
CA GLU A 269 26.85 -6.35 8.66
C GLU A 269 27.40 -7.28 7.56
N ARG A 270 27.19 -8.60 7.66
CA ARG A 270 27.55 -9.54 6.60
C ARG A 270 26.74 -9.31 5.34
N VAL A 271 25.40 -9.26 5.45
CA VAL A 271 24.50 -9.06 4.29
C VAL A 271 24.79 -7.73 3.59
N ARG A 272 25.19 -6.70 4.35
CA ARG A 272 25.50 -5.39 3.77
C ARG A 272 26.67 -5.42 2.78
N ALA A 273 27.56 -6.40 2.85
CA ALA A 273 28.63 -6.55 1.87
C ALA A 273 28.15 -7.12 0.53
N ASP A 274 27.01 -7.81 0.52
CA ASP A 274 26.49 -8.56 -0.64
C ASP A 274 25.36 -7.83 -1.39
N VAL A 275 24.78 -6.79 -0.78
CA VAL A 275 23.67 -6.01 -1.40
C VAL A 275 24.16 -4.98 -2.42
N GLY A 276 23.31 -4.73 -3.43
CA GLY A 276 23.60 -3.82 -4.53
C GLY A 276 23.68 -2.34 -4.14
N PRO A 277 24.18 -1.47 -5.04
CA PRO A 277 24.44 -0.05 -4.77
C PRO A 277 23.18 0.80 -4.56
N ASN A 278 21.98 0.28 -4.89
CA ASN A 278 20.73 0.99 -4.61
C ASN A 278 20.32 0.84 -3.13
N VAL A 279 20.83 -0.17 -2.41
CA VAL A 279 20.65 -0.34 -0.95
C VAL A 279 21.64 0.55 -0.22
N ARG A 280 21.14 1.66 0.35
CA ARG A 280 21.95 2.68 1.03
C ARG A 280 22.19 2.35 2.50
N ALA A 281 21.18 1.83 3.20
CA ALA A 281 21.25 1.52 4.62
C ALA A 281 20.33 0.36 5.02
N ILE A 282 20.74 -0.38 6.05
CA ILE A 282 19.93 -1.40 6.72
C ILE A 282 19.97 -1.07 8.21
N ASP A 283 18.86 -0.59 8.77
CA ASP A 283 18.73 -0.14 10.15
C ASP A 283 18.11 -1.25 11.01
N VAL A 284 18.67 -1.51 12.20
CA VAL A 284 18.14 -2.51 13.14
C VAL A 284 17.30 -1.84 14.21
N ASP A 285 16.01 -2.18 14.23
CA ASP A 285 14.98 -1.75 15.19
C ASP A 285 14.25 -2.99 15.76
N ALA A 286 15.03 -3.98 16.18
CA ALA A 286 14.54 -5.21 16.79
C ALA A 286 14.78 -5.19 18.31
N ARG A 287 13.97 -5.94 19.05
CA ARG A 287 14.13 -6.13 20.50
C ARG A 287 14.59 -7.54 20.81
N GLN A 288 15.32 -7.71 21.90
CA GLN A 288 15.71 -9.04 22.35
C GLN A 288 14.61 -9.66 23.23
N SER A 289 14.33 -10.95 23.04
CA SER A 289 13.46 -11.73 23.92
C SER A 289 14.00 -11.68 25.35
N GLY A 290 13.16 -11.29 26.32
CA GLY A 290 13.55 -11.15 27.73
C GLY A 290 14.04 -9.76 28.14
N ASP A 291 14.10 -8.81 27.22
CA ASP A 291 14.48 -7.41 27.50
C ASP A 291 13.28 -6.57 28.03
N ALA A 292 12.07 -7.15 28.06
CA ALA A 292 10.94 -6.57 28.78
C ALA A 292 11.16 -6.80 30.28
N PRO A 293 11.23 -5.74 31.12
CA PRO A 293 11.15 -5.93 32.57
C PRO A 293 9.83 -6.62 32.85
N VAL A 294 9.90 -7.86 33.34
CA VAL A 294 8.72 -8.60 33.80
C VAL A 294 8.02 -7.71 34.81
N PRO A 295 6.77 -7.26 34.56
CA PRO A 295 6.00 -6.59 35.59
C PRO A 295 5.77 -7.65 36.65
N VAL A 296 6.55 -7.60 37.73
CA VAL A 296 6.29 -8.42 38.90
C VAL A 296 4.94 -7.95 39.42
N ALA A 297 3.88 -8.70 39.14
CA ALA A 297 2.57 -8.45 39.70
C ALA A 297 2.69 -8.65 41.22
N TYR A 298 2.78 -7.56 41.97
CA TYR A 298 2.93 -7.62 43.41
C TYR A 298 1.59 -8.08 44.02
N SER A 299 1.60 -9.22 44.72
CA SER A 299 0.40 -9.69 45.45
C SER A 299 0.17 -8.89 46.73
N GLY A 300 1.19 -8.15 47.19
CA GLY A 300 1.11 -7.25 48.33
C GLY A 300 2.45 -6.56 48.57
N MET A 301 2.38 -5.27 48.92
CA MET A 301 3.53 -4.48 49.36
C MET A 301 3.22 -3.95 50.76
N LEU A 302 4.07 -4.27 51.72
CA LEU A 302 3.95 -3.79 53.10
C LEU A 302 5.22 -3.05 53.48
N GLU A 303 5.09 -1.80 53.89
CA GLU A 303 6.19 -0.97 54.36
C GLU A 303 6.01 -0.78 55.87
N ILE A 304 6.96 -1.28 56.66
CA ILE A 304 6.98 -1.13 58.11
C ILE A 304 8.32 -0.49 58.49
N GLY A 305 8.30 0.81 58.79
CA GLY A 305 9.51 1.58 59.07
C GLY A 305 10.45 1.56 57.86
N ASP A 306 11.72 1.23 58.09
CA ASP A 306 12.74 1.14 57.03
C ASP A 306 12.73 -0.22 56.30
N VAL A 307 11.75 -1.09 56.54
CA VAL A 307 11.71 -2.42 55.92
C VAL A 307 10.59 -2.48 54.89
N ARG A 308 10.96 -2.79 53.64
CA ARG A 308 10.02 -3.05 52.55
C ARG A 308 9.90 -4.55 52.33
N TYR A 309 8.68 -5.05 52.44
CA TYR A 309 8.31 -6.42 52.16
C TYR A 309 7.57 -6.52 50.82
N ILE A 310 7.98 -7.45 49.97
CA ILE A 310 7.36 -7.73 48.67
C ILE A 310 7.10 -9.23 48.55
N GLU A 311 5.89 -9.60 48.16
CA GLU A 311 5.52 -10.98 47.84
C GLU A 311 5.13 -11.12 46.37
N THR A 312 5.80 -12.04 45.68
CA THR A 312 5.57 -12.37 44.28
C THR A 312 4.50 -13.47 44.14
N PRO A 313 3.84 -13.63 42.98
CA PRO A 313 2.71 -14.57 42.82
C PRO A 313 3.09 -16.06 43.00
N ASP A 314 4.38 -16.39 42.92
CA ASP A 314 4.95 -17.71 43.21
C ASP A 314 5.20 -17.94 44.72
N GLY A 315 4.86 -16.97 45.57
CA GLY A 315 4.98 -17.04 47.03
C GLY A 315 6.38 -16.70 47.55
N VAL A 316 7.30 -16.22 46.69
CA VAL A 316 8.62 -15.78 47.13
C VAL A 316 8.53 -14.42 47.83
N LYS A 317 9.23 -14.31 48.96
CA LYS A 317 9.19 -13.16 49.86
C LYS A 317 10.52 -12.43 49.80
N HIS A 318 10.51 -11.19 49.34
CA HIS A 318 11.67 -10.31 49.32
C HIS A 318 11.57 -9.30 50.46
N VAL A 319 12.64 -9.19 51.25
CA VAL A 319 12.76 -8.22 52.33
C VAL A 319 13.91 -7.28 52.00
N PHE A 320 13.60 -5.99 51.88
CA PHE A 320 14.58 -4.94 51.67
C PHE A 320 14.68 -4.12 52.95
N ALA A 321 15.88 -4.04 53.53
CA ALA A 321 16.19 -3.06 54.56
C ALA A 321 16.61 -1.75 53.86
N GLY A 322 15.99 -0.64 54.26
CA GLY A 322 16.32 0.70 53.80
C GLY A 322 17.74 1.03 54.21
N ALA A 323 18.55 1.47 53.23
CA ALA A 323 19.87 2.00 53.53
C ALA A 323 19.69 3.35 54.23
N SER A 324 20.11 3.44 55.49
CA SER A 324 20.24 4.71 56.18
C SER A 324 21.24 5.59 55.41
N ALA A 325 20.76 6.72 54.91
CA ALA A 325 21.61 7.75 54.33
C ALA A 325 22.33 8.50 55.46
N ASP A 326 23.44 7.94 55.95
CA ASP A 326 24.35 8.67 56.83
C ASP A 326 25.79 8.42 56.37
N GLY A 327 26.38 9.44 55.75
CA GLY A 327 27.75 9.38 55.23
C GLY A 327 28.14 10.57 54.37
N ALA A 328 27.75 11.79 54.75
CA ALA A 328 28.42 13.00 54.25
C ALA A 328 29.58 13.33 55.21
N PRO A 329 30.85 13.35 54.77
CA PRO A 329 31.94 13.80 55.62
C PRO A 329 32.00 15.33 55.62
N ASP A 330 31.93 15.91 56.82
CA ASP A 330 32.29 17.29 57.10
C ASP A 330 33.76 17.54 56.72
N LEU A 331 34.01 18.60 55.94
CA LEU A 331 35.33 19.18 55.76
C LEU A 331 35.35 20.55 56.42
N ASN A 332 36.12 20.61 57.51
CA ASN A 332 36.75 21.81 58.04
C ASN A 332 38.16 21.92 57.43
#